data_AF-A0A8C9C0C0-F1
#
_entry.id   AF-A0A8C9C0C0-F1
#
_cell.length_a   1.000
_cell.length_b   1.000
_cell.length_c   1.000
_cell.angle_alpha   90.00
_cell.angle_beta   90.00
_cell.angle_gamma   90.00
#
_symmetry.space_group_name_H-M   'P 1'
#
loop_
_entity.id
_entity.type
_entity.pdbx_description
1 polymer ?
#
loop_
_entity_poly.entity_id
_entity_poly.type
_entity_poly.pdbx_seq_one_letter_code
_entity_poly.pdbx_strand_id
1 'polypeptide(L)'
;MAEKLLIRALKGGKSTKIVTLNGKNMTKMPSMLEKLPGLKTLDLQNNRIPKVCPEISTLTQLTALNLGNNLLEEVPEEMKYLTSLKKLHLFGNKIHRFASGVCDGLQNLILLNLNNNQITWIPQEISRLKSLTYLSINHNQLASIPRELCFLENLSELQLNYNQLICIPKEINFLKKLQKLLLVRNNIESLPEGLCDLLNLRILDIAGNVIQIFPPGFQDLKLREFYCEGNPLFLKQPVNAVKHEDIWSLQEITSRFIMNQLAEKDPFLMQAVEWYPQVRNIISQGRKCAICGKSFLTTWLECVEFFPPSKNWKISRNLQLVPLRILICSYKCFNQRDPNLFGIAQV
;
A
#
# COMPACT_ATOMS: atom_id res chain seq x y z
N MET A 1 33.39 -26.81 -0.34
CA MET A 1 33.91 -25.42 -0.11
C MET A 1 33.11 -24.69 0.95
N ALA A 2 31.78 -24.64 0.84
CA ALA A 2 30.85 -24.09 1.84
C ALA A 2 31.12 -24.58 3.28
N GLU A 3 31.18 -25.90 3.48
CA GLU A 3 31.44 -26.47 4.82
C GLU A 3 32.84 -26.12 5.35
N LYS A 4 33.88 -26.09 4.52
CA LYS A 4 35.22 -25.68 4.97
C LYS A 4 35.25 -24.24 5.47
N LEU A 5 34.45 -23.35 4.87
CA LEU A 5 34.31 -21.96 5.30
C LEU A 5 33.50 -21.86 6.61
N LEU A 6 32.44 -22.67 6.75
CA LEU A 6 31.69 -22.76 8.00
C LEU A 6 32.52 -23.40 9.13
N ILE A 7 33.35 -24.41 8.85
CA ILE A 7 34.28 -25.03 9.80
C ILE A 7 35.30 -24.01 10.33
N ARG A 8 35.73 -23.06 9.50
CA ARG A 8 36.56 -21.92 9.97
C ARG A 8 35.78 -21.00 10.90
N ALA A 9 34.50 -20.74 10.64
CA ALA A 9 33.64 -19.99 11.55
C ALA A 9 33.38 -20.75 12.86
N LEU A 10 33.23 -22.08 12.80
CA LEU A 10 33.09 -22.97 13.96
C LEU A 10 34.34 -22.96 14.87
N LYS A 11 35.53 -22.57 14.37
CA LYS A 11 36.71 -22.36 15.22
C LYS A 11 36.53 -21.22 16.23
N GLY A 12 35.60 -20.29 15.99
CA GLY A 12 35.19 -19.26 16.96
C GLY A 12 34.41 -19.81 18.15
N GLY A 13 34.03 -21.10 18.13
CA GLY A 13 33.32 -21.78 19.21
C GLY A 13 31.82 -21.48 19.29
N LYS A 14 31.15 -22.04 20.31
CA LYS A 14 29.70 -21.87 20.57
C LYS A 14 29.28 -20.42 20.85
N SER A 15 30.23 -19.51 21.04
CA SER A 15 30.01 -18.07 21.25
C SER A 15 29.87 -17.27 19.95
N THR A 16 30.03 -17.91 18.78
CA THR A 16 29.93 -17.24 17.48
C THR A 16 28.51 -16.70 17.25
N LYS A 17 28.36 -15.38 17.24
CA LYS A 17 27.08 -14.68 17.06
C LYS A 17 26.85 -14.21 15.62
N ILE A 18 27.90 -14.10 14.81
CA ILE A 18 27.83 -13.54 13.46
C ILE A 18 28.63 -14.44 12.52
N VAL A 19 28.00 -14.84 11.41
CA VAL A 19 28.64 -15.56 10.31
C VAL A 19 28.36 -14.82 9.02
N THR A 20 29.42 -14.51 8.28
CA THR A 20 29.35 -13.81 7.00
C THR A 20 30.12 -14.59 5.95
N LEU A 21 29.41 -15.07 4.93
CA LEU A 21 29.93 -15.94 3.87
C LEU A 21 29.54 -15.39 2.49
N ASN A 22 29.77 -14.10 2.28
CA ASN A 22 29.32 -13.37 1.10
C ASN A 22 30.25 -13.61 -0.10
N GLY A 23 29.69 -13.74 -1.31
CA GLY A 23 30.50 -13.78 -2.52
C GLY A 23 31.37 -15.04 -2.65
N LYS A 24 30.95 -16.17 -2.08
CA LYS A 24 31.76 -17.39 -1.98
C LYS A 24 31.43 -18.43 -3.04
N ASN A 25 30.62 -18.08 -4.04
CA ASN A 25 30.11 -18.97 -5.09
C ASN A 25 29.48 -20.25 -4.51
N MET A 26 28.85 -20.16 -3.33
CA MET A 26 28.24 -21.30 -2.67
C MET A 26 27.01 -21.76 -3.45
N THR A 27 27.02 -23.01 -3.90
CA THR A 27 25.89 -23.65 -4.59
C THR A 27 24.94 -24.38 -3.64
N LYS A 28 25.30 -24.48 -2.36
CA LYS A 28 24.50 -25.07 -1.28
C LYS A 28 24.70 -24.26 -0.01
N MET A 29 23.63 -24.15 0.78
CA MET A 29 23.70 -23.63 2.14
C MET A 29 24.49 -24.61 3.03
N PRO A 30 25.28 -24.15 4.02
CA PRO A 30 26.03 -25.05 4.90
C PRO A 30 25.08 -25.87 5.78
N SER A 31 25.24 -27.19 5.80
CA SER A 31 24.41 -28.13 6.58
C SER A 31 24.71 -28.08 8.08
N MET A 32 25.94 -27.80 8.49
CA MET A 32 26.36 -27.85 9.90
C MET A 32 25.95 -26.59 10.72
N LEU A 33 24.92 -25.85 10.29
CA LEU A 33 24.43 -24.64 10.98
C LEU A 33 23.89 -24.95 12.38
N GLU A 34 23.34 -26.15 12.60
CA GLU A 34 22.89 -26.65 13.90
C GLU A 34 23.96 -26.59 15.01
N LYS A 35 25.25 -26.57 14.64
CA LYS A 35 26.37 -26.47 15.59
C LYS A 35 26.58 -25.06 16.14
N LEU A 36 25.81 -24.07 15.65
CA LEU A 36 25.87 -22.67 16.06
C LEU A 36 24.52 -22.17 16.62
N PRO A 37 23.96 -22.79 17.67
CA PRO A 37 22.63 -22.45 18.18
C PRO A 37 22.52 -21.01 18.74
N GLY A 38 23.65 -20.38 19.07
CA GLY A 38 23.72 -19.00 19.54
C GLY A 38 23.87 -17.94 18.43
N LEU A 39 23.77 -18.34 17.16
CA LEU A 39 23.96 -17.45 16.03
C LEU A 39 22.85 -16.38 15.98
N LYS A 40 23.24 -15.11 15.87
CA LYS A 40 22.33 -13.95 15.81
C LYS A 40 22.25 -13.33 14.42
N THR A 41 23.32 -13.42 13.64
CA THR A 41 23.39 -12.88 12.28
C THR A 41 24.01 -13.90 11.33
N LEU A 42 23.31 -14.18 10.23
CA LEU A 42 23.80 -15.01 9.14
C LEU A 42 23.68 -14.23 7.83
N ASP A 43 24.82 -13.93 7.22
CA ASP A 43 24.90 -13.27 5.92
C ASP A 43 25.49 -14.24 4.90
N LEU A 44 24.69 -14.56 3.88
CA LEU A 44 24.97 -15.49 2.80
C LEU A 44 24.74 -14.82 1.44
N GLN A 45 24.75 -13.49 1.38
CA GLN A 45 24.45 -12.78 0.15
C GLN A 45 25.49 -13.02 -0.96
N ASN A 46 25.10 -12.78 -2.21
CA ASN A 46 25.96 -12.92 -3.39
C ASN A 46 26.53 -14.35 -3.51
N ASN A 47 25.66 -15.35 -3.45
CA ASN A 47 26.04 -16.74 -3.67
C ASN A 47 25.16 -17.33 -4.79
N ARG A 48 25.09 -18.66 -4.88
CA ARG A 48 24.29 -19.39 -5.87
C ARG A 48 23.43 -20.44 -5.17
N ILE A 49 22.89 -20.11 -3.99
CA ILE A 49 22.13 -21.04 -3.16
C ILE A 49 20.70 -21.14 -3.73
N PRO A 50 20.27 -22.31 -4.21
CA PRO A 50 18.92 -22.47 -4.78
C PRO A 50 17.86 -22.75 -3.73
N LYS A 51 18.25 -23.29 -2.57
CA LYS A 51 17.35 -23.66 -1.48
C LYS A 51 18.03 -23.50 -0.14
N VAL A 52 17.25 -23.10 0.86
CA VAL A 52 17.64 -23.09 2.27
C VAL A 52 17.71 -24.53 2.80
N CYS A 53 18.63 -24.82 3.72
CA CYS A 53 18.74 -26.15 4.32
C CYS A 53 17.86 -26.28 5.58
N PRO A 54 17.30 -27.47 5.89
CA PRO A 54 16.42 -27.66 7.04
C PRO A 54 17.05 -27.27 8.38
N GLU A 55 18.37 -27.41 8.52
CA GLU A 55 19.10 -27.15 9.76
C GLU A 55 19.07 -25.68 10.19
N ILE A 56 18.76 -24.75 9.27
CA ILE A 56 18.55 -23.33 9.65
C ILE A 56 17.45 -23.19 10.70
N SER A 57 16.47 -24.11 10.71
CA SER A 57 15.31 -24.11 11.61
C SER A 57 15.71 -24.21 13.09
N THR A 58 16.93 -24.68 13.36
CA THR A 58 17.50 -24.78 14.71
C THR A 58 17.99 -23.43 15.24
N LEU A 59 18.19 -22.43 14.37
CA LEU A 59 18.75 -21.12 14.70
C LEU A 59 17.69 -20.16 15.25
N THR A 60 17.00 -20.57 16.31
CA THR A 60 15.86 -19.81 16.89
C THR A 60 16.27 -18.46 17.49
N GLN A 61 17.56 -18.23 17.76
CA GLN A 61 18.13 -16.97 18.23
C GLN A 61 18.54 -16.02 17.09
N LEU A 62 18.37 -16.43 15.83
CA LEU A 62 18.75 -15.62 14.68
C LEU A 62 17.86 -14.38 14.61
N THR A 63 18.50 -13.21 14.59
CA THR A 63 17.84 -11.90 14.54
C THR A 63 17.98 -11.23 13.18
N ALA A 64 18.99 -11.58 12.40
CA ALA A 64 19.20 -11.08 11.05
C ALA A 64 19.65 -12.20 10.11
N LEU A 65 18.94 -12.33 8.99
CA LEU A 65 19.25 -13.27 7.91
C LEU A 65 19.32 -12.51 6.59
N ASN A 66 20.45 -12.63 5.89
CA ASN A 66 20.61 -12.09 4.55
C ASN A 66 20.92 -13.20 3.55
N LEU A 67 19.98 -13.44 2.65
CA LEU A 67 20.03 -14.39 1.54
C LEU A 67 19.92 -13.67 0.19
N GLY A 68 20.21 -12.36 0.14
CA GLY A 68 20.11 -11.58 -1.08
C GLY A 68 21.07 -12.05 -2.19
N ASN A 69 20.72 -11.85 -3.45
CA ASN A 69 21.51 -12.25 -4.61
C ASN A 69 21.90 -13.74 -4.57
N ASN A 70 20.88 -14.60 -4.54
CA ASN A 70 20.97 -16.06 -4.59
C ASN A 70 20.01 -16.60 -5.66
N LEU A 71 19.63 -17.88 -5.59
CA LEU A 71 18.78 -18.55 -6.58
C LEU A 71 17.48 -19.09 -5.96
N LEU A 72 17.01 -18.53 -4.85
CA LEU A 72 15.79 -18.99 -4.18
C LEU A 72 14.57 -18.75 -5.07
N GLU A 73 13.70 -19.75 -5.19
CA GLU A 73 12.48 -19.67 -6.01
C GLU A 73 11.20 -19.38 -5.20
N GLU A 74 11.27 -19.53 -3.89
CA GLU A 74 10.18 -19.20 -2.97
C GLU A 74 10.73 -18.61 -1.66
N VAL A 75 9.87 -17.93 -0.89
CA VAL A 75 10.16 -17.66 0.52
C VAL A 75 10.00 -18.99 1.28
N PRO A 76 11.09 -19.56 1.80
CA PRO A 76 11.12 -20.96 2.24
C PRO A 76 10.39 -21.18 3.56
N GLU A 77 9.74 -22.33 3.74
CA GLU A 77 8.92 -22.60 4.93
C GLU A 77 9.73 -22.60 6.23
N GLU A 78 11.03 -22.89 6.16
CA GLU A 78 11.94 -22.93 7.29
C GLU A 78 12.00 -21.60 8.05
N MET A 79 11.64 -20.47 7.41
CA MET A 79 11.60 -19.16 8.08
C MET A 79 10.59 -19.14 9.23
N LYS A 80 9.56 -20.00 9.23
CA LYS A 80 8.56 -20.08 10.31
C LYS A 80 9.14 -20.52 11.65
N TYR A 81 10.34 -21.11 11.66
CA TYR A 81 11.02 -21.52 12.90
C TYR A 81 11.95 -20.43 13.47
N LEU A 82 12.23 -19.37 12.70
CA LEU A 82 13.14 -18.29 13.10
C LEU A 82 12.40 -17.23 13.92
N THR A 83 11.90 -17.62 15.09
CA THR A 83 10.98 -16.80 15.90
C THR A 83 11.59 -15.51 16.44
N SER A 84 12.92 -15.41 16.55
CA SER A 84 13.63 -14.18 16.95
C SER A 84 13.98 -13.24 15.79
N LEU A 85 13.62 -13.60 14.55
CA LEU A 85 14.08 -12.90 13.36
C LEU A 85 13.46 -11.50 13.28
N LYS A 86 14.32 -10.48 13.16
CA LYS A 86 13.94 -9.07 13.04
C LYS A 86 14.20 -8.51 11.65
N LYS A 87 15.20 -9.02 10.94
CA LYS A 87 15.58 -8.55 9.59
C LYS A 87 15.74 -9.73 8.66
N LEU A 88 14.98 -9.71 7.56
CA LEU A 88 15.05 -10.72 6.50
C LEU A 88 15.28 -10.04 5.16
N HIS A 89 16.43 -10.33 4.55
CA HIS A 89 16.80 -9.84 3.23
C HIS A 89 16.80 -11.00 2.22
N LEU A 90 15.95 -10.90 1.21
CA LEU A 90 15.73 -11.90 0.15
C LEU A 90 15.80 -11.27 -1.25
N PHE A 91 16.34 -10.06 -1.36
CA PHE A 91 16.41 -9.33 -2.63
C PHE A 91 17.25 -10.06 -3.69
N GLY A 92 16.97 -9.86 -4.98
CA GLY A 92 17.80 -10.40 -6.06
C GLY A 92 17.79 -11.93 -6.13
N ASN A 93 16.64 -12.56 -5.89
CA ASN A 93 16.45 -13.99 -6.05
C ASN A 93 15.49 -14.27 -7.23
N LYS A 94 14.95 -15.48 -7.32
CA LYS A 94 13.93 -15.90 -8.30
C LYS A 94 12.59 -16.17 -7.62
N ILE A 95 12.34 -15.52 -6.49
CA ILE A 95 11.17 -15.80 -5.64
C ILE A 95 9.91 -15.39 -6.40
N HIS A 96 9.02 -16.34 -6.67
CA HIS A 96 7.73 -16.07 -7.31
C HIS A 96 6.53 -16.29 -6.37
N ARG A 97 6.74 -16.98 -5.24
CA ARG A 97 5.71 -17.28 -4.24
C ARG A 97 6.26 -17.38 -2.83
N PHE A 98 5.35 -17.43 -1.86
CA PHE A 98 5.63 -17.73 -0.46
C PHE A 98 5.25 -19.18 -0.16
N ALA A 99 6.06 -19.90 0.60
CA ALA A 99 5.67 -21.22 1.12
C ALA A 99 4.53 -21.08 2.14
N SER A 100 3.72 -22.14 2.27
CA SER A 100 2.57 -22.15 3.19
C SER A 100 3.01 -21.99 4.65
N GLY A 101 2.31 -21.13 5.40
CA GLY A 101 2.57 -20.89 6.83
C GLY A 101 3.91 -20.19 7.15
N VAL A 102 4.62 -19.67 6.14
CA VAL A 102 5.94 -19.05 6.35
C VAL A 102 5.91 -17.83 7.27
N CYS A 103 4.78 -17.13 7.34
CA CYS A 103 4.61 -15.93 8.18
C CYS A 103 4.35 -16.25 9.67
N ASP A 104 4.08 -17.52 10.04
CA ASP A 104 3.50 -17.89 11.33
C ASP A 104 4.46 -17.62 12.51
N GLY A 105 5.75 -17.82 12.27
CA GLY A 105 6.81 -17.55 13.24
C GLY A 105 7.47 -16.18 13.13
N LEU A 106 7.12 -15.37 12.12
CA LEU A 106 7.82 -14.11 11.82
C LEU A 106 7.19 -12.88 12.49
N GLN A 107 6.53 -13.07 13.64
CA GLN A 107 5.81 -12.01 14.36
C GLN A 107 6.72 -10.88 14.86
N ASN A 108 8.01 -11.17 15.07
CA ASN A 108 9.05 -10.23 15.49
C ASN A 108 9.77 -9.54 14.32
N LEU A 109 9.38 -9.84 13.08
CA LEU A 109 10.03 -9.30 11.90
C LEU A 109 9.73 -7.80 11.78
N ILE A 110 10.78 -7.00 11.68
CA ILE A 110 10.72 -5.53 11.58
C ILE A 110 10.95 -5.09 10.14
N LEU A 111 11.87 -5.76 9.44
CA LEU A 111 12.27 -5.45 8.08
C LEU A 111 12.19 -6.69 7.19
N LEU A 112 11.44 -6.56 6.10
CA LEU A 112 11.39 -7.54 5.01
C LEU A 112 11.74 -6.87 3.68
N ASN A 113 12.80 -7.36 3.03
CA ASN A 113 13.22 -6.90 1.72
C ASN A 113 13.16 -8.04 0.70
N LEU A 114 12.26 -7.90 -0.29
CA LEU A 114 11.98 -8.86 -1.36
C LEU A 114 12.25 -8.25 -2.75
N ASN A 115 13.04 -7.17 -2.83
CA ASN A 115 13.27 -6.45 -4.07
C ASN A 115 13.91 -7.31 -5.17
N ASN A 116 13.64 -7.02 -6.44
CA ASN A 116 14.25 -7.72 -7.57
C ASN A 116 13.99 -9.24 -7.50
N ASN A 117 12.73 -9.62 -7.52
CA ASN A 117 12.27 -11.00 -7.55
C ASN A 117 11.19 -11.15 -8.64
N GLN A 118 10.43 -12.23 -8.62
CA GLN A 118 9.38 -12.55 -9.59
C GLN A 118 8.02 -12.75 -8.91
N ILE A 119 7.80 -12.09 -7.76
CA ILE A 119 6.61 -12.30 -6.93
C ILE A 119 5.39 -11.78 -7.67
N THR A 120 4.40 -12.66 -7.86
CA THR A 120 3.13 -12.34 -8.51
C THR A 120 2.00 -12.07 -7.50
N TRP A 121 2.10 -12.64 -6.30
CA TRP A 121 1.10 -12.48 -5.24
C TRP A 121 1.68 -12.56 -3.82
N ILE A 122 1.01 -11.91 -2.86
CA ILE A 122 1.37 -11.87 -1.43
C ILE A 122 0.31 -12.62 -0.62
N PRO A 123 0.69 -13.57 0.27
CA PRO A 123 -0.22 -14.30 1.14
C PRO A 123 -1.06 -13.43 2.07
N GLN A 124 -2.31 -13.85 2.33
CA GLN A 124 -3.15 -13.25 3.38
C GLN A 124 -2.46 -13.32 4.76
N GLU A 125 -1.63 -14.35 4.97
CA GLU A 125 -0.83 -14.57 6.16
C GLU A 125 0.22 -13.47 6.38
N ILE A 126 0.48 -12.58 5.41
CA ILE A 126 1.34 -11.41 5.59
C ILE A 126 0.87 -10.55 6.78
N SER A 127 -0.44 -10.52 7.05
CA SER A 127 -1.05 -9.82 8.19
C SER A 127 -0.58 -10.31 9.56
N ARG A 128 0.10 -11.48 9.63
CA ARG A 128 0.69 -12.05 10.84
C ARG A 128 2.01 -11.37 11.25
N LEU A 129 2.64 -10.60 10.34
CA LEU A 129 3.91 -9.88 10.61
C LEU A 129 3.68 -8.62 11.46
N LYS A 130 3.16 -8.76 12.69
CA LYS A 130 2.68 -7.64 13.52
C LYS A 130 3.72 -6.58 13.86
N SER A 131 5.01 -6.94 13.89
CA SER A 131 6.10 -6.00 14.18
C SER A 131 6.68 -5.30 12.95
N LEU A 132 6.17 -5.58 11.74
CA LEU A 132 6.78 -5.10 10.51
C LEU A 132 6.64 -3.58 10.38
N THR A 133 7.77 -2.89 10.25
CA THR A 133 7.81 -1.44 10.07
C THR A 133 8.27 -1.04 8.68
N TYR A 134 9.01 -1.92 8.00
CA TYR A 134 9.54 -1.70 6.66
C TYR A 134 9.29 -2.92 5.77
N LEU A 135 8.57 -2.70 4.66
CA LEU A 135 8.34 -3.69 3.61
C LEU A 135 8.73 -3.12 2.25
N SER A 136 9.64 -3.80 1.55
CA SER A 136 10.07 -3.43 0.21
C SER A 136 9.96 -4.63 -0.72
N ILE A 137 9.15 -4.49 -1.78
CA ILE A 137 8.89 -5.48 -2.83
C ILE A 137 9.01 -4.81 -4.21
N ASN A 138 10.00 -3.93 -4.36
CA ASN A 138 10.26 -3.24 -5.61
C ASN A 138 10.73 -4.22 -6.70
N HIS A 139 10.51 -3.90 -7.98
CA HIS A 139 10.95 -4.71 -9.12
C HIS A 139 10.47 -6.16 -9.00
N ASN A 140 9.16 -6.34 -9.00
CA ASN A 140 8.46 -7.62 -8.95
C ASN A 140 7.31 -7.61 -9.98
N GLN A 141 6.40 -8.57 -9.90
CA GLN A 141 5.30 -8.76 -10.87
C GLN A 141 3.93 -8.73 -10.17
N LEU A 142 3.80 -7.97 -9.08
CA LEU A 142 2.56 -7.87 -8.33
C LEU A 142 1.49 -7.16 -9.15
N ALA A 143 0.34 -7.83 -9.36
CA ALA A 143 -0.83 -7.23 -10.00
C ALA A 143 -1.77 -6.53 -9.00
N SER A 144 -1.72 -6.90 -7.72
CA SER A 144 -2.59 -6.38 -6.68
C SER A 144 -1.92 -6.36 -5.30
N ILE A 145 -2.32 -5.42 -4.45
CA ILE A 145 -2.01 -5.42 -3.02
C ILE A 145 -3.17 -6.15 -2.30
N PRO A 146 -2.93 -7.25 -1.55
CA PRO A 146 -4.00 -7.90 -0.79
C PRO A 146 -4.45 -6.98 0.36
N ARG A 147 -5.75 -6.97 0.66
CA ARG A 147 -6.31 -6.15 1.75
C ARG A 147 -5.65 -6.48 3.10
N GLU A 148 -5.18 -7.71 3.28
CA GLU A 148 -4.55 -8.19 4.51
C GLU A 148 -3.20 -7.49 4.79
N LEU A 149 -2.51 -6.99 3.76
CA LEU A 149 -1.31 -6.17 3.95
C LEU A 149 -1.64 -4.87 4.69
N CYS A 150 -2.86 -4.34 4.52
CA CYS A 150 -3.30 -3.13 5.18
C CYS A 150 -3.54 -3.31 6.69
N PHE A 151 -3.49 -4.55 7.21
CA PHE A 151 -3.58 -4.85 8.64
C PHE A 151 -2.22 -4.87 9.36
N LEU A 152 -1.16 -4.42 8.68
CA LEU A 152 0.16 -4.21 9.27
C LEU A 152 0.21 -2.85 9.99
N GLU A 153 -0.41 -2.77 11.18
CA GLU A 153 -0.60 -1.52 11.94
C GLU A 153 0.70 -0.78 12.29
N ASN A 154 1.83 -1.48 12.32
CA ASN A 154 3.15 -0.91 12.60
C ASN A 154 3.93 -0.47 11.35
N LEU A 155 3.39 -0.70 10.15
CA LEU A 155 4.09 -0.40 8.90
C LEU A 155 4.26 1.11 8.74
N SER A 156 5.51 1.52 8.60
CA SER A 156 5.91 2.93 8.44
C SER A 156 6.38 3.23 7.02
N GLU A 157 6.92 2.24 6.33
CA GLU A 157 7.40 2.37 4.96
C GLU A 157 7.00 1.16 4.13
N LEU A 158 6.29 1.43 3.03
CA LEU A 158 5.88 0.46 2.02
C LEU A 158 6.42 0.89 0.66
N GLN A 159 7.24 0.03 0.05
CA GLN A 159 7.80 0.26 -1.28
C GLN A 159 7.37 -0.86 -2.24
N LEU A 160 6.69 -0.47 -3.31
CA LEU A 160 6.12 -1.35 -4.33
C LEU A 160 6.42 -0.83 -5.74
N ASN A 161 7.52 -0.10 -5.91
CA ASN A 161 7.94 0.47 -7.19
C ASN A 161 8.19 -0.64 -8.23
N TYR A 162 7.94 -0.36 -9.51
CA TYR A 162 8.21 -1.28 -10.61
C TYR A 162 7.49 -2.63 -10.41
N ASN A 163 6.17 -2.57 -10.28
CA ASN A 163 5.27 -3.72 -10.27
C ASN A 163 4.20 -3.53 -11.37
N GLN A 164 3.11 -4.30 -11.32
CA GLN A 164 2.00 -4.26 -12.27
C GLN A 164 0.68 -3.89 -11.57
N LEU A 165 0.76 -3.10 -10.48
CA LEU A 165 -0.39 -2.79 -9.64
C LEU A 165 -1.41 -1.93 -10.40
N ILE A 166 -2.67 -2.34 -10.40
CA ILE A 166 -3.76 -1.60 -11.09
C ILE A 166 -4.53 -0.70 -10.11
N CYS A 167 -4.58 -1.07 -8.83
CA CYS A 167 -5.28 -0.31 -7.81
C CYS A 167 -4.60 -0.42 -6.44
N ILE A 168 -4.97 0.50 -5.55
CA ILE A 168 -4.65 0.45 -4.13
C ILE A 168 -5.96 0.09 -3.39
N PRO A 169 -5.96 -0.91 -2.48
CA PRO A 169 -7.16 -1.27 -1.72
C PRO A 169 -7.65 -0.12 -0.85
N LYS A 170 -8.97 0.01 -0.70
CA LYS A 170 -9.59 1.05 0.16
C LYS A 170 -9.16 0.91 1.63
N GLU A 171 -8.83 -0.30 2.05
CA GLU A 171 -8.34 -0.66 3.38
C GLU A 171 -6.96 -0.06 3.69
N ILE A 172 -6.28 0.57 2.71
CA ILE A 172 -5.01 1.29 2.95
C ILE A 172 -5.12 2.25 4.13
N ASN A 173 -6.31 2.80 4.39
CA ASN A 173 -6.60 3.67 5.52
C ASN A 173 -6.30 3.06 6.90
N PHE A 174 -6.18 1.73 7.03
CA PHE A 174 -5.81 1.06 8.27
C PHE A 174 -4.32 1.16 8.61
N LEU A 175 -3.46 1.53 7.65
CA LEU A 175 -2.03 1.73 7.90
C LEU A 175 -1.74 3.09 8.57
N LYS A 176 -2.26 3.30 9.78
CA LYS A 176 -2.23 4.60 10.49
C LYS A 176 -0.83 5.12 10.79
N LYS A 177 0.20 4.26 10.82
CA LYS A 177 1.60 4.66 11.02
C LYS A 177 2.39 4.85 9.73
N LEU A 178 1.78 4.66 8.55
CA LEU A 178 2.47 4.78 7.28
C LEU A 178 2.96 6.22 7.06
N GLN A 179 4.25 6.36 6.83
CA GLN A 179 4.92 7.63 6.58
C GLN A 179 5.40 7.75 5.13
N LYS A 180 5.69 6.60 4.50
CA LYS A 180 6.23 6.56 3.15
C LYS A 180 5.58 5.46 2.33
N LEU A 181 4.99 5.85 1.20
CA LEU A 181 4.38 4.97 0.22
C LEU A 181 4.98 5.25 -1.15
N LEU A 182 5.70 4.27 -1.71
CA LEU A 182 6.32 4.37 -3.03
C LEU A 182 5.68 3.35 -3.99
N LEU A 183 5.14 3.83 -5.09
CA LEU A 183 4.36 3.11 -6.10
C LEU A 183 4.79 3.49 -7.53
N VAL A 184 6.03 3.95 -7.71
CA VAL A 184 6.60 4.39 -8.99
C VAL A 184 6.46 3.29 -10.04
N ARG A 185 6.09 3.65 -11.27
CA ARG A 185 6.04 2.73 -12.43
C ARG A 185 5.20 1.49 -12.15
N ASN A 186 3.91 1.73 -11.96
CA ASN A 186 2.84 0.74 -11.88
C ASN A 186 1.73 1.13 -12.88
N ASN A 187 0.58 0.48 -12.82
CA ASN A 187 -0.56 0.71 -13.70
C ASN A 187 -1.77 1.27 -12.92
N ILE A 188 -1.51 2.06 -11.86
CA ILE A 188 -2.57 2.51 -10.95
C ILE A 188 -3.47 3.52 -11.68
N GLU A 189 -4.76 3.24 -11.74
CA GLU A 189 -5.75 4.08 -12.44
C GLU A 189 -6.32 5.19 -11.54
N SER A 190 -6.48 4.90 -10.26
CA SER A 190 -7.04 5.85 -9.30
C SER A 190 -6.52 5.60 -7.89
N LEU A 191 -6.53 6.66 -7.08
CA LEU A 191 -6.24 6.57 -5.65
C LEU A 191 -7.55 6.43 -4.87
N PRO A 192 -7.65 5.49 -3.92
CA PRO A 192 -8.84 5.30 -3.10
C PRO A 192 -9.03 6.47 -2.13
N GLU A 193 -10.29 6.77 -1.77
CA GLU A 193 -10.60 7.79 -0.75
C GLU A 193 -9.90 7.50 0.60
N GLY A 194 -9.72 6.21 0.95
CA GLY A 194 -9.00 5.81 2.16
C GLY A 194 -7.53 6.24 2.22
N LEU A 195 -6.91 6.63 1.10
CA LEU A 195 -5.57 7.21 1.11
C LEU A 195 -5.55 8.55 1.87
N CYS A 196 -6.64 9.33 1.79
CA CYS A 196 -6.77 10.63 2.46
C CYS A 196 -6.81 10.51 3.99
N ASP A 197 -7.11 9.32 4.53
CA ASP A 197 -7.12 9.04 5.97
C ASP A 197 -5.72 8.81 6.57
N LEU A 198 -4.67 8.80 5.73
CA LEU A 198 -3.29 8.56 6.15
C LEU A 198 -2.62 9.83 6.68
N LEU A 199 -3.06 10.29 7.86
CA LEU A 199 -2.63 11.55 8.47
C LEU A 199 -1.11 11.65 8.77
N ASN A 200 -0.43 10.50 8.84
CA ASN A 200 1.01 10.41 9.06
C ASN A 200 1.83 10.32 7.76
N LEU A 201 1.20 10.20 6.60
CA LEU A 201 1.89 10.08 5.32
C LEU A 201 2.67 11.37 5.03
N ARG A 202 3.97 11.22 4.77
CA ARG A 202 4.89 12.33 4.46
C ARG A 202 5.46 12.24 3.06
N ILE A 203 5.64 11.03 2.55
CA ILE A 203 6.25 10.81 1.24
C ILE A 203 5.31 9.92 0.45
N LEU A 204 4.78 10.46 -0.64
CA LEU A 204 3.98 9.72 -1.61
C LEU A 204 4.63 9.85 -2.99
N ASP A 205 5.04 8.72 -3.54
CA ASP A 205 5.57 8.67 -4.89
C ASP A 205 4.72 7.73 -5.73
N ILE A 206 4.02 8.29 -6.71
CA ILE A 206 3.11 7.60 -7.64
C ILE A 206 3.52 7.90 -9.09
N ALA A 207 4.77 8.32 -9.33
CA ALA A 207 5.25 8.67 -10.65
C ALA A 207 5.13 7.48 -11.63
N GLY A 208 4.76 7.75 -12.88
CA GLY A 208 4.65 6.75 -13.94
C GLY A 208 3.52 5.74 -13.71
N ASN A 209 2.34 6.23 -13.32
CA ASN A 209 1.10 5.45 -13.29
C ASN A 209 0.12 5.98 -14.36
N VAL A 210 -1.14 5.56 -14.31
CA VAL A 210 -2.19 5.99 -15.26
C VAL A 210 -3.29 6.83 -14.57
N ILE A 211 -2.90 7.55 -13.50
CA ILE A 211 -3.82 8.39 -12.70
C ILE A 211 -4.20 9.65 -13.48
N GLN A 212 -5.50 9.94 -13.54
CA GLN A 212 -6.01 11.15 -14.20
C GLN A 212 -6.47 12.22 -13.19
N ILE A 213 -7.02 11.80 -12.06
CA ILE A 213 -7.65 12.68 -11.07
C ILE A 213 -7.42 12.16 -9.65
N PHE A 214 -7.29 13.07 -8.69
CA PHE A 214 -7.08 12.76 -7.27
C PHE A 214 -8.41 12.76 -6.49
N PRO A 215 -8.55 11.93 -5.45
CA PRO A 215 -9.78 11.86 -4.66
C PRO A 215 -10.04 13.16 -3.87
N PRO A 216 -11.29 13.39 -3.44
CA PRO A 216 -11.61 14.47 -2.51
C PRO A 216 -10.76 14.36 -1.23
N GLY A 217 -10.32 15.49 -0.69
CA GLY A 217 -9.49 15.55 0.52
C GLY A 217 -8.01 15.23 0.32
N PHE A 218 -7.55 14.93 -0.91
CA PHE A 218 -6.14 14.71 -1.19
C PHE A 218 -5.26 15.91 -0.79
N GLN A 219 -5.77 17.12 -0.96
CA GLN A 219 -5.10 18.37 -0.54
C GLN A 219 -4.89 18.49 0.98
N ASP A 220 -5.66 17.75 1.79
CA ASP A 220 -5.56 17.79 3.25
C ASP A 220 -4.38 16.94 3.77
N LEU A 221 -3.80 16.10 2.91
CA LEU A 221 -2.61 15.33 3.23
C LEU A 221 -1.42 16.25 3.49
N LYS A 222 -0.81 16.05 4.67
CA LYS A 222 0.38 16.80 5.12
C LYS A 222 1.67 16.20 4.57
N LEU A 223 1.72 15.98 3.25
CA LEU A 223 2.89 15.48 2.55
C LEU A 223 4.04 16.47 2.65
N ARG A 224 5.26 15.95 2.74
CA ARG A 224 6.52 16.68 2.59
C ARG A 224 7.08 16.50 1.19
N GLU A 225 6.92 15.33 0.61
CA GLU A 225 7.37 15.01 -0.75
C GLU A 225 6.24 14.33 -1.50
N PHE A 226 5.99 14.83 -2.72
CA PHE A 226 4.95 14.31 -3.59
C PHE A 226 5.44 14.27 -5.04
N TYR A 227 5.47 13.07 -5.59
CA TYR A 227 5.91 12.82 -6.97
C TYR A 227 4.79 12.11 -7.73
N CYS A 228 4.42 12.65 -8.88
CA CYS A 228 3.33 12.13 -9.71
C CYS A 228 3.57 12.33 -11.21
N GLU A 229 4.79 12.68 -11.60
CA GLU A 229 5.19 12.83 -13.00
C GLU A 229 4.94 11.55 -13.81
N GLY A 230 4.69 11.68 -15.11
CA GLY A 230 4.41 10.54 -15.97
C GLY A 230 3.00 9.93 -15.80
N ASN A 231 2.12 10.58 -15.03
CA ASN A 231 0.69 10.28 -15.03
C ASN A 231 -0.05 11.14 -16.07
N PRO A 232 -1.06 10.60 -16.77
CA PRO A 232 -1.93 11.33 -17.69
C PRO A 232 -2.97 12.17 -16.92
N LEU A 233 -2.51 13.08 -16.05
CA LEU A 233 -3.38 13.95 -15.28
C LEU A 233 -4.30 14.77 -16.20
N PHE A 234 -5.56 14.96 -15.80
CA PHE A 234 -6.46 15.83 -16.54
C PHE A 234 -5.84 17.19 -16.77
N LEU A 235 -6.01 17.71 -17.99
CA LEU A 235 -5.58 19.04 -18.37
C LEU A 235 -6.78 20.00 -18.29
N LYS A 236 -6.51 21.26 -17.97
CA LYS A 236 -7.52 22.33 -17.96
C LYS A 236 -7.87 22.73 -19.39
N GLN A 237 -8.54 21.84 -20.12
CA GLN A 237 -8.99 22.06 -21.50
C GLN A 237 -10.52 21.95 -21.58
N PRO A 238 -11.22 22.95 -22.13
CA PRO A 238 -12.67 22.92 -22.23
C PRO A 238 -13.12 21.88 -23.26
N VAL A 239 -14.08 21.04 -22.86
CA VAL A 239 -14.78 20.09 -23.74
C VAL A 239 -16.27 20.40 -23.66
N ASN A 240 -16.97 20.34 -24.80
CA ASN A 240 -18.43 20.57 -24.82
C ASN A 240 -19.14 19.34 -24.24
N ALA A 241 -19.98 19.56 -23.23
CA ALA A 241 -20.83 18.53 -22.64
C ALA A 241 -22.32 18.81 -22.95
N VAL A 242 -23.09 17.75 -23.17
CA VAL A 242 -24.55 17.84 -23.34
C VAL A 242 -25.18 17.96 -21.95
N LYS A 243 -26.07 18.95 -21.78
CA LYS A 243 -26.81 19.12 -20.53
C LYS A 243 -27.93 18.07 -20.46
N HIS A 244 -28.05 17.41 -19.32
CA HIS A 244 -29.20 16.57 -19.00
C HIS A 244 -30.08 17.26 -17.96
N GLU A 245 -31.39 17.00 -17.98
CA GLU A 245 -32.28 17.45 -16.92
C GLU A 245 -31.97 16.72 -15.61
N ASP A 246 -32.02 17.44 -14.49
CA ASP A 246 -31.85 16.89 -13.15
C ASP A 246 -33.11 16.09 -12.75
N ILE A 247 -33.28 14.87 -13.29
CA ILE A 247 -34.35 13.95 -12.86
C ILE A 247 -33.81 13.05 -11.75
N TRP A 248 -34.25 13.30 -10.51
CA TRP A 248 -33.86 12.49 -9.36
C TRP A 248 -34.78 11.28 -9.20
N SER A 249 -34.19 10.13 -8.88
CA SER A 249 -34.96 8.97 -8.46
C SER A 249 -35.67 9.25 -7.14
N LEU A 250 -36.76 8.52 -6.87
CA LEU A 250 -37.43 8.61 -5.57
C LEU A 250 -36.45 8.28 -4.43
N GLN A 251 -35.55 7.31 -4.65
CA GLN A 251 -34.49 6.97 -3.70
C GLN A 251 -33.60 8.19 -3.39
N GLU A 252 -33.17 8.94 -4.41
CA GLU A 252 -32.35 10.14 -4.22
C GLU A 252 -33.11 11.22 -3.44
N ILE A 253 -34.38 11.47 -3.80
CA ILE A 253 -35.23 12.47 -3.14
C ILE A 253 -35.41 12.12 -1.66
N THR A 254 -35.80 10.87 -1.37
CA THR A 254 -36.00 10.38 -0.01
C THR A 254 -34.69 10.39 0.79
N SER A 255 -33.57 10.00 0.18
CA SER A 255 -32.27 10.00 0.85
C SER A 255 -31.82 11.42 1.23
N ARG A 256 -32.02 12.40 0.35
CA ARG A 256 -31.74 13.82 0.64
C ARG A 256 -32.58 14.33 1.80
N PHE A 257 -33.87 14.01 1.80
CA PHE A 257 -34.77 14.39 2.89
C PHE A 257 -34.29 13.81 4.22
N ILE A 258 -34.10 12.49 4.28
CA ILE A 258 -33.66 11.80 5.50
C ILE A 258 -32.31 12.35 5.98
N MET A 259 -31.32 12.50 5.09
CA MET A 259 -30.00 13.03 5.45
C MET A 259 -30.05 14.45 6.02
N ASN A 260 -30.90 15.32 5.47
CA ASN A 260 -31.07 16.68 5.99
C ASN A 260 -31.74 16.66 7.38
N GLN A 261 -32.80 15.86 7.55
CA GLN A 261 -33.46 15.74 8.85
C GLN A 261 -32.56 15.13 9.93
N LEU A 262 -31.72 14.16 9.56
CA LEU A 262 -30.69 13.62 10.48
C LEU A 262 -29.65 14.68 10.86
N ALA A 263 -29.26 15.57 9.93
CA ALA A 263 -28.36 16.68 10.24
C ALA A 263 -29.00 17.71 11.19
N GLU A 264 -30.32 17.87 11.11
CA GLU A 264 -31.13 18.69 12.03
C GLU A 264 -31.44 17.97 13.36
N LYS A 265 -30.95 16.74 13.53
CA LYS A 265 -31.17 15.88 14.71
C LYS A 265 -32.64 15.55 14.97
N ASP A 266 -33.40 15.27 13.91
CA ASP A 266 -34.77 14.78 14.04
C ASP A 266 -34.82 13.49 14.90
N PRO A 267 -35.49 13.50 16.07
CA PRO A 267 -35.45 12.37 17.00
C PRO A 267 -36.07 11.09 16.45
N PHE A 268 -37.14 11.22 15.66
CA PHE A 268 -37.86 10.08 15.10
C PHE A 268 -37.00 9.36 14.07
N LEU A 269 -36.39 10.10 13.14
CA LEU A 269 -35.52 9.52 12.12
C LEU A 269 -34.23 8.97 12.70
N MET A 270 -33.65 9.63 13.72
CA MET A 270 -32.47 9.07 14.42
C MET A 270 -32.78 7.68 14.99
N GLN A 271 -33.92 7.51 15.66
CA GLN A 271 -34.34 6.22 16.21
C GLN A 271 -34.71 5.22 15.11
N ALA A 272 -35.45 5.65 14.09
CA ALA A 272 -35.87 4.78 12.99
C ALA A 272 -34.67 4.20 12.23
N VAL A 273 -33.63 5.00 11.95
CA VAL A 273 -32.44 4.53 11.22
C VAL A 273 -31.65 3.48 12.01
N GLU A 274 -31.68 3.51 13.34
CA GLU A 274 -31.06 2.46 14.16
C GLU A 274 -31.73 1.10 13.95
N TRP A 275 -33.04 1.08 13.72
CA TRP A 275 -33.82 -0.16 13.56
C TRP A 275 -33.66 -0.79 12.17
N TYR A 276 -33.18 -0.02 11.18
CA TYR A 276 -33.00 -0.46 9.80
C TYR A 276 -31.53 -0.33 9.35
N PRO A 277 -30.67 -1.33 9.65
CA PRO A 277 -29.25 -1.29 9.31
C PRO A 277 -28.96 -1.06 7.82
N GLN A 278 -29.84 -1.55 6.93
CA GLN A 278 -29.74 -1.34 5.49
C GLN A 278 -29.89 0.15 5.13
N VAL A 279 -30.86 0.85 5.73
CA VAL A 279 -31.07 2.30 5.54
C VAL A 279 -29.87 3.07 6.08
N ARG A 280 -29.35 2.68 7.24
CA ARG A 280 -28.12 3.25 7.79
C ARG A 280 -26.92 3.07 6.84
N ASN A 281 -26.80 1.90 6.21
CA ASN A 281 -25.74 1.62 5.25
C ASN A 281 -25.90 2.39 3.92
N ILE A 282 -27.13 2.67 3.50
CA ILE A 282 -27.38 3.55 2.34
C ILE A 282 -27.00 4.98 2.70
N ILE A 283 -27.48 5.49 3.83
CA ILE A 283 -27.22 6.86 4.29
C ILE A 283 -25.73 7.11 4.54
N SER A 284 -24.99 6.10 5.04
CA SER A 284 -23.54 6.22 5.26
C SER A 284 -22.74 6.38 3.97
N GLN A 285 -23.32 6.04 2.81
CA GLN A 285 -22.72 6.27 1.49
C GLN A 285 -22.97 7.70 1.00
N GLY A 286 -23.84 8.46 1.66
CA GLY A 286 -24.15 9.84 1.32
C GLY A 286 -22.91 10.72 1.21
N ARG A 287 -22.94 11.64 0.24
CA ARG A 287 -21.89 12.61 -0.06
C ARG A 287 -22.40 14.03 0.20
N LYS A 288 -21.50 15.00 0.36
CA LYS A 288 -21.84 16.42 0.47
C LYS A 288 -21.48 17.16 -0.81
N CYS A 289 -22.39 18.02 -1.27
CA CYS A 289 -22.17 18.86 -2.44
C CYS A 289 -21.12 19.93 -2.12
N ALA A 290 -20.09 20.04 -2.94
CA ALA A 290 -19.06 21.07 -2.76
C ALA A 290 -19.56 22.51 -2.94
N ILE A 291 -20.68 22.71 -3.63
CA ILE A 291 -21.24 24.04 -3.89
C ILE A 291 -22.26 24.45 -2.82
N CYS A 292 -23.28 23.62 -2.56
CA CYS A 292 -24.38 23.99 -1.67
C CYS A 292 -24.29 23.37 -0.26
N GLY A 293 -23.31 22.50 -0.01
CA GLY A 293 -23.11 21.81 1.27
C GLY A 293 -24.13 20.72 1.62
N LYS A 294 -25.22 20.60 0.84
CA LYS A 294 -26.29 19.62 1.09
C LYS A 294 -25.84 18.20 0.78
N SER A 295 -26.38 17.23 1.52
CA SER A 295 -26.12 15.81 1.32
C SER A 295 -26.89 15.24 0.13
N PHE A 296 -26.34 14.23 -0.54
CA PHE A 296 -26.94 13.54 -1.69
C PHE A 296 -26.40 12.09 -1.81
N LEU A 297 -27.08 11.20 -2.54
CA LEU A 297 -26.74 9.76 -2.55
C LEU A 297 -26.12 9.26 -3.88
N THR A 298 -26.73 9.57 -5.03
CA THR A 298 -26.47 8.89 -6.31
C THR A 298 -26.28 9.83 -7.51
N THR A 299 -27.12 10.85 -7.69
CA THR A 299 -27.01 11.72 -8.86
C THR A 299 -25.93 12.77 -8.64
N TRP A 300 -24.79 12.59 -9.29
CA TRP A 300 -23.71 13.57 -9.29
C TRP A 300 -23.19 13.87 -10.67
N LEU A 301 -22.68 15.09 -10.81
CA LEU A 301 -21.71 15.40 -11.85
C LEU A 301 -20.34 15.28 -11.20
N GLU A 302 -19.52 14.38 -11.71
CA GLU A 302 -18.11 14.41 -11.33
C GLU A 302 -17.47 15.62 -11.99
N CYS A 303 -16.92 16.47 -11.16
CA CYS A 303 -16.22 17.66 -11.58
C CYS A 303 -14.76 17.54 -11.20
N VAL A 304 -13.93 18.29 -11.90
CA VAL A 304 -12.53 18.50 -11.58
C VAL A 304 -12.31 19.96 -11.24
N GLU A 305 -11.63 20.20 -10.15
CA GLU A 305 -11.13 21.52 -9.79
C GLU A 305 -9.61 21.46 -9.75
N PHE A 306 -8.98 22.50 -10.33
CA PHE A 306 -7.54 22.54 -10.49
C PHE A 306 -6.91 23.43 -9.42
N PHE A 307 -6.17 22.80 -8.51
CA PHE A 307 -5.51 23.51 -7.41
C PHE A 307 -4.00 23.65 -7.65
N PRO A 308 -3.38 24.77 -7.26
CA PRO A 308 -1.93 24.80 -7.14
C PRO A 308 -1.49 23.78 -6.07
N PRO A 309 -0.36 23.08 -6.27
CA PRO A 309 0.20 22.20 -5.24
C PRO A 309 0.34 22.92 -3.91
N SER A 310 0.15 22.19 -2.80
CA SER A 310 0.38 22.75 -1.47
C SER A 310 1.81 23.27 -1.36
N LYS A 311 1.98 24.47 -0.77
CA LYS A 311 3.30 25.11 -0.59
C LYS A 311 4.29 24.24 0.20
N ASN A 312 3.78 23.29 0.99
CA ASN A 312 4.57 22.39 1.81
C ASN A 312 5.09 21.16 1.06
N TRP A 313 4.60 20.92 -0.17
CA TRP A 313 5.00 19.77 -0.95
C TRP A 313 6.28 20.06 -1.72
N LYS A 314 7.31 19.27 -1.46
CA LYS A 314 8.45 19.16 -2.35
C LYS A 314 7.99 18.35 -3.57
N ILE A 315 7.70 19.06 -4.66
CA ILE A 315 7.16 18.51 -5.90
C ILE A 315 8.21 18.49 -7.02
N SER A 316 7.96 17.66 -8.03
CA SER A 316 8.65 17.77 -9.32
C SER A 316 8.38 19.14 -9.95
N ARG A 317 9.40 19.72 -10.63
CA ARG A 317 9.39 21.11 -11.14
C ARG A 317 8.27 21.43 -12.13
N ASN A 318 7.61 20.42 -12.68
CA ASN A 318 6.65 20.58 -13.79
C ASN A 318 5.18 20.50 -13.35
N LEU A 319 4.87 20.14 -12.10
CA LEU A 319 3.49 20.05 -11.62
C LEU A 319 2.96 21.44 -11.27
N GLN A 320 2.14 22.03 -12.14
CA GLN A 320 1.55 23.36 -11.92
C GLN A 320 0.18 23.32 -11.25
N LEU A 321 -0.65 22.36 -11.63
CA LEU A 321 -2.02 22.20 -11.14
C LEU A 321 -2.29 20.73 -10.86
N VAL A 322 -3.05 20.48 -9.79
CA VAL A 322 -3.48 19.16 -9.36
C VAL A 322 -4.98 19.05 -9.61
N PRO A 323 -5.43 18.12 -10.47
CA PRO A 323 -6.85 17.88 -10.71
C PRO A 323 -7.47 17.12 -9.51
N LEU A 324 -8.24 17.82 -8.69
CA LEU A 324 -8.99 17.21 -7.59
C LEU A 324 -10.41 16.88 -8.05
N ARG A 325 -10.88 15.67 -7.73
CA ARG A 325 -12.26 15.27 -7.91
C ARG A 325 -13.13 16.04 -6.94
N ILE A 326 -14.15 16.69 -7.49
CA ILE A 326 -15.19 17.39 -6.76
C ILE A 326 -16.53 16.77 -7.10
N LEU A 327 -17.35 16.53 -6.09
CA LEU A 327 -18.69 16.01 -6.28
C LEU A 327 -19.72 17.12 -6.06
N ILE A 328 -20.62 17.26 -7.02
CA ILE A 328 -21.72 18.22 -6.95
C ILE A 328 -23.05 17.52 -7.20
N CYS A 329 -24.11 18.05 -6.59
CA CYS A 329 -25.36 17.32 -6.47
C CYS A 329 -26.39 17.60 -7.58
N SER A 330 -26.11 18.49 -8.53
CA SER A 330 -27.03 18.87 -9.63
C SER A 330 -26.38 19.80 -10.66
N TYR A 331 -26.95 19.87 -11.87
CA TYR A 331 -26.61 20.89 -12.87
C TYR A 331 -26.92 22.30 -12.37
N LYS A 332 -27.95 22.47 -11.53
CA LYS A 332 -28.19 23.77 -10.86
C LYS A 332 -26.98 24.22 -10.04
N CYS A 333 -26.38 23.33 -9.24
CA CYS A 333 -25.16 23.64 -8.49
C CYS A 333 -23.98 23.87 -9.43
N PHE A 334 -23.87 23.07 -10.51
CA PHE A 334 -22.84 23.26 -11.53
C PHE A 334 -22.92 24.65 -12.18
N ASN A 335 -24.11 25.17 -12.48
CA ASN A 335 -24.26 26.48 -13.11
C ASN A 335 -23.96 27.66 -12.16
N GLN A 336 -23.90 27.40 -10.85
CA GLN A 336 -23.58 28.39 -9.80
C GLN A 336 -22.12 28.27 -9.32
N ARG A 337 -21.31 27.41 -9.95
CA ARG A 337 -19.94 27.10 -9.54
C ARG A 337 -18.94 28.24 -9.77
N ASP A 338 -17.78 28.12 -9.13
CA ASP A 338 -16.60 28.93 -9.45
C ASP A 338 -16.08 28.64 -10.88
N PRO A 339 -15.63 29.65 -11.65
CA PRO A 339 -15.08 29.46 -13.00
C PRO A 339 -13.95 28.42 -13.13
N ASN A 340 -13.28 28.06 -12.03
CA ASN A 340 -12.20 27.07 -12.02
C ASN A 340 -12.66 25.62 -11.85
N LEU A 341 -13.97 25.38 -11.71
CA LEU A 341 -14.55 24.04 -11.62
C LEU A 341 -15.07 23.60 -12.98
N PHE A 342 -14.66 22.42 -13.44
CA PHE A 342 -14.97 21.88 -14.76
C PHE A 342 -15.72 20.56 -14.63
N GLY A 343 -16.69 20.32 -15.51
CA GLY A 343 -17.32 19.00 -15.60
C GLY A 343 -16.35 18.02 -16.22
N ILE A 344 -16.33 16.77 -15.73
CA ILE A 344 -15.61 15.69 -16.41
C ILE A 344 -16.52 15.19 -17.52
N ALA A 345 -16.06 15.28 -18.77
CA ALA A 345 -16.78 14.67 -19.88
C ALA A 345 -16.79 13.14 -19.66
N GLN A 346 -17.98 12.55 -19.56
CA GLN A 346 -18.11 11.10 -19.68
C GLN A 346 -17.81 10.77 -21.16
N VAL A 347 -16.68 10.10 -21.40
CA VAL A 347 -16.31 9.61 -22.74
C VAL A 347 -17.15 8.39 -23.09
#